data_AF-A0A4Y2WJT1-F1
#
_entry.id   AF-A0A4Y2WJT1-F1
#
_cell.length_a   1.000
_cell.length_b   1.000
_cell.length_c   1.000
_cell.angle_alpha   90.00
_cell.angle_beta   90.00
_cell.angle_gamma   90.00
#
_symmetry.space_group_name_H-M   'P 1'
#
loop_
_entity.id
_entity.type
_entity.pdbx_description
1 polymer ?
#
loop_
_entity_poly.entity_id
_entity_poly.type
_entity_poly.pdbx_seq_one_letter_code
_entity_poly.pdbx_strand_id
1 'polypeptide(L)'
;MAVLFSDEEKYNLDGPDGNIKYWHDLRKEPRSFFSRQSGGGFVMVWAAFNFNGQVGLAFLDGRQNSPKYIETLENQLCHLQKTERNEIGNISKMMLPSIPPILRKII
;
A
#
# COMPACT_ATOMS: atom_id res chain seq x y z
N MET A 1 -6.81 -15.57 -14.50
CA MET A 1 -6.90 -14.09 -14.46
C MET A 1 -6.90 -13.68 -13.01
N ALA A 2 -6.03 -12.75 -12.61
CA ALA A 2 -6.01 -12.19 -11.26
C ALA A 2 -6.57 -10.76 -11.31
N VAL A 3 -7.48 -10.43 -10.40
CA VAL A 3 -8.02 -9.07 -10.23
C VAL A 3 -7.19 -8.37 -9.16
N LEU A 4 -6.71 -7.17 -9.48
CA LEU A 4 -6.02 -6.29 -8.54
C LEU A 4 -6.96 -5.15 -8.18
N PHE A 5 -7.23 -4.98 -6.88
CA PHE A 5 -7.97 -3.84 -6.37
C PHE A 5 -6.97 -2.78 -5.94
N SER A 6 -7.25 -1.52 -6.26
CA SER A 6 -6.44 -0.37 -5.86
C SER A 6 -7.33 0.82 -5.57
N ASP A 7 -6.96 1.63 -4.59
CA ASP A 7 -7.68 2.85 -4.25
C ASP A 7 -6.75 3.89 -3.59
N GLU A 8 -7.21 5.14 -3.53
CA GLU A 8 -6.61 6.23 -2.77
C GLU A 8 -7.48 6.62 -1.58
N GLU A 9 -6.90 6.57 -0.39
CA GLU A 9 -7.59 6.98 0.83
C GLU A 9 -6.86 8.14 1.50
N LYS A 10 -7.63 9.12 2.00
CA LYS A 10 -7.13 10.27 2.74
C LYS A 10 -7.33 10.05 4.23
N TYR A 11 -6.23 9.95 4.97
CA TYR A 11 -6.22 9.85 6.43
C TYR A 11 -5.95 11.22 7.05
N ASN A 12 -6.85 11.72 7.89
CA ASN A 12 -6.62 12.98 8.61
C ASN A 12 -5.73 12.73 9.83
N LEU A 13 -4.84 13.67 10.16
CA LEU A 13 -3.90 13.57 11.29
C LEU A 13 -4.45 14.21 12.57
N ASP A 14 -5.71 14.63 12.54
CA ASP A 14 -6.28 15.65 13.42
C ASP A 14 -6.83 15.07 14.73
N GLY A 15 -6.65 13.77 14.96
CA GLY A 15 -7.16 13.04 16.11
C GLY A 15 -8.35 12.14 15.75
N PRO A 16 -8.94 11.42 16.72
CA PRO A 16 -9.81 10.28 16.45
C PRO A 16 -11.00 10.69 15.58
N ASP A 17 -11.12 10.05 14.42
CA ASP A 17 -12.23 10.19 13.46
C ASP A 17 -13.57 9.77 14.10
N GLY A 18 -14.08 10.59 15.01
CA GLY A 18 -15.36 10.39 15.70
C GLY A 18 -15.35 9.42 16.90
N ASN A 19 -14.23 8.76 17.22
CA ASN A 19 -14.15 7.81 18.35
C ASN A 19 -13.48 8.41 19.60
N ILE A 20 -13.99 9.55 20.08
CA ILE A 20 -13.52 10.17 21.32
C ILE A 20 -14.43 9.72 22.46
N LYS A 21 -14.06 8.62 23.14
CA LYS A 21 -14.62 8.32 24.47
C LYS A 21 -13.79 9.04 25.52
N TYR A 22 -14.42 9.83 26.38
CA TYR A 22 -13.74 10.51 27.48
C TYR A 22 -14.52 10.32 28.78
N TRP A 23 -13.78 10.30 29.89
CA TRP A 23 -14.37 10.33 31.22
C TRP A 23 -14.77 11.77 31.55
N HIS A 24 -16.02 11.98 31.97
CA HIS A 24 -16.52 13.30 32.35
C HIS A 24 -17.14 13.24 33.74
N ASP A 25 -16.88 14.28 34.53
CA ASP A 25 -17.58 14.51 35.78
C ASP A 25 -18.99 15.03 35.45
N LEU A 26 -20.03 14.36 35.97
CA LEU A 26 -21.43 14.68 35.71
C LEU A 26 -21.85 16.08 36.22
N ARG A 27 -21.04 16.70 37.10
CA ARG A 27 -21.31 18.04 37.64
C ARG A 27 -20.81 19.16 36.73
N LYS A 28 -20.08 18.84 35.66
CA LYS A 28 -19.53 19.82 34.73
C LYS A 28 -20.20 19.67 33.37
N GLU A 29 -20.27 20.77 32.64
CA GLU A 29 -20.82 20.78 31.30
C GLU A 29 -20.07 19.81 30.37
N PRO A 30 -20.79 19.06 29.50
CA PRO A 30 -20.18 18.16 28.53
C PRO A 30 -19.21 18.91 27.62
N ARG A 31 -18.02 18.34 27.42
CA ARG A 31 -17.03 18.88 26.49
C ARG A 31 -17.46 18.57 25.05
N SER A 32 -17.66 19.61 24.25
CA SER A 32 -17.85 19.45 22.80
C SER A 32 -16.49 19.26 22.14
N PHE A 33 -16.27 18.10 21.54
CA PHE A 33 -15.16 17.89 20.61
C PHE A 33 -15.69 18.17 19.20
N PHE A 34 -15.16 19.19 18.55
CA PHE A 34 -15.49 19.44 17.15
C PHE A 34 -14.74 18.42 16.30
N SER A 35 -15.46 17.60 15.52
CA SER A 35 -14.85 16.90 14.40
C SER A 35 -14.45 17.96 13.38
N ARG A 36 -13.15 18.20 13.20
CA ARG A 36 -12.69 19.09 12.15
C ARG A 36 -12.81 18.35 10.82
N GLN A 37 -13.61 18.91 9.91
CA GLN A 37 -13.67 18.45 8.51
C GLN A 37 -12.42 18.88 7.72
N SER A 38 -11.76 19.96 8.17
CA SER A 38 -10.65 20.60 7.48
C SER A 38 -9.60 21.14 8.46
N GLY A 39 -8.33 20.86 8.17
CA GLY A 39 -7.16 21.46 8.81
C GLY A 39 -6.66 20.71 10.06
N GLY A 40 -5.36 20.44 10.08
CA GLY A 40 -4.65 19.58 11.05
C GLY A 40 -3.68 18.60 10.35
N GLY A 41 -3.77 18.55 9.02
CA GLY A 41 -2.89 17.78 8.15
C GLY A 41 -3.57 16.50 7.68
N PHE A 42 -3.09 15.96 6.57
CA PHE A 42 -3.58 14.67 6.10
C PHE A 42 -2.44 13.93 5.42
N VAL A 43 -2.57 12.61 5.40
CA VAL A 43 -1.73 11.74 4.61
C VAL A 43 -2.63 11.08 3.58
N MET A 44 -2.26 11.21 2.31
CA MET A 44 -2.92 10.49 1.23
C MET A 44 -2.12 9.22 0.97
N VAL A 45 -2.80 8.09 0.88
CA VAL A 45 -2.16 6.79 0.73
C VAL A 45 -2.81 6.07 -0.43
N TRP A 46 -1.98 5.54 -1.34
CA TRP A 46 -2.43 4.59 -2.35
C TRP A 46 -2.06 3.19 -1.91
N ALA A 47 -3.00 2.27 -2.03
CA ALA A 47 -2.77 0.86 -1.75
C ALA A 47 -3.36 0.00 -2.85
N ALA A 48 -2.71 -1.13 -3.10
CA ALA A 48 -3.32 -2.17 -3.92
C ALA A 48 -3.14 -3.54 -3.27
N PHE A 49 -4.11 -4.41 -3.51
CA PHE A 49 -4.14 -5.77 -2.99
C PHE A 49 -4.94 -6.68 -3.93
N ASN A 50 -4.63 -7.97 -3.87
CA ASN A 50 -5.35 -9.02 -4.57
C ASN A 50 -5.67 -10.15 -3.57
N PHE A 51 -6.31 -11.23 -4.05
CA PHE A 51 -6.62 -12.39 -3.21
C PHE A 51 -5.38 -13.02 -2.56
N ASN A 52 -4.22 -12.94 -3.20
CA ASN A 52 -2.98 -13.53 -2.72
C ASN A 52 -2.24 -12.64 -1.71
N GLY A 53 -2.68 -11.39 -1.52
CA GLY A 53 -2.13 -10.49 -0.50
C GLY A 53 -2.07 -9.03 -0.91
N GLN A 54 -1.45 -8.23 -0.04
CA GLN A 54 -1.17 -6.83 -0.31
C GLN A 54 0.00 -6.70 -1.26
N VAL A 55 -0.15 -5.80 -2.21
CA VAL A 55 0.73 -5.64 -3.36
C VAL A 55 1.69 -4.47 -3.15
N GLY A 56 1.21 -3.37 -2.59
CA GLY A 56 2.01 -2.17 -2.37
C GLY A 56 1.25 -1.11 -1.57
N LEU A 57 2.01 -0.27 -0.88
CA LEU A 57 1.54 0.89 -0.13
C LEU A 57 2.44 2.07 -0.45
N ALA A 58 1.86 3.15 -0.97
CA ALA A 58 2.57 4.36 -1.34
C ALA A 58 2.01 5.58 -0.60
N PHE A 59 2.90 6.36 0.00
CA PHE A 59 2.56 7.65 0.58
C PHE A 59 2.59 8.72 -0.51
N LEU A 60 1.49 9.44 -0.66
CA LEU A 60 1.28 10.43 -1.71
C LEU A 60 1.39 11.84 -1.15
N ASP A 61 2.11 12.70 -1.87
CA ASP A 61 2.34 14.07 -1.42
C ASP A 61 1.30 15.06 -1.98
N GLY A 62 0.66 15.75 -1.04
CA GLY A 62 -0.34 16.78 -1.29
C GLY A 62 -1.57 16.28 -2.05
N ARG A 63 -2.15 17.18 -2.85
CA ARG A 63 -3.32 16.87 -3.68
C ARG A 63 -2.86 16.11 -4.92
N GLN A 64 -3.49 14.95 -5.15
CA GLN A 64 -3.28 14.19 -6.37
C GLN A 64 -3.90 14.86 -7.59
N ASN A 65 -3.23 14.70 -8.72
CA ASN A 65 -3.69 15.08 -10.03
C ASN A 65 -3.38 13.93 -11.01
N SER A 66 -3.97 13.98 -12.20
CA SER A 66 -3.84 12.90 -13.18
C SER A 66 -2.37 12.52 -13.49
N PRO A 67 -1.43 13.46 -13.72
CA PRO A 67 -0.03 13.09 -13.98
C PRO A 67 0.66 12.38 -12.81
N LYS A 68 0.50 12.87 -11.57
CA LYS A 68 1.08 12.23 -10.37
C LYS A 68 0.49 10.83 -10.13
N TYR A 69 -0.78 10.66 -10.46
CA TYR A 69 -1.43 9.36 -10.34
C TYR A 69 -0.85 8.33 -11.32
N ILE A 70 -0.65 8.74 -12.58
CA ILE A 70 0.00 7.88 -13.59
C ILE A 70 1.40 7.49 -13.12
N GLU A 71 2.19 8.44 -12.64
CA GLU A 71 3.53 8.18 -12.11
C GLU A 71 3.51 7.20 -10.92
N THR A 72 2.56 7.37 -10.00
CA THR A 72 2.37 6.46 -8.86
C THR A 72 2.06 5.05 -9.34
N LEU A 73 1.13 4.90 -10.28
CA LEU A 73 0.76 3.61 -10.86
C LEU A 73 1.95 2.95 -11.56
N GLU A 74 2.68 3.69 -12.39
CA GLU A 74 3.85 3.17 -13.10
C GLU A 74 4.90 2.65 -12.12
N ASN A 75 5.20 3.43 -11.08
CA ASN A 75 6.16 3.02 -10.06
C ASN A 75 5.70 1.75 -9.33
N GLN A 76 4.50 1.76 -8.75
CA GLN A 76 4.00 0.65 -7.93
C GLN A 76 3.75 -0.63 -8.73
N LEU A 77 3.20 -0.52 -9.95
CA LEU A 77 2.97 -1.69 -10.82
C LEU A 77 4.29 -2.24 -11.38
N CYS A 78 5.29 -1.40 -11.64
CA CYS A 78 6.62 -1.90 -12.01
C CYS A 78 7.28 -2.68 -10.88
N HIS A 79 7.09 -2.25 -9.63
CA HIS A 79 7.58 -2.98 -8.45
C HIS A 79 6.92 -4.35 -8.29
N LEU A 80 5.62 -4.47 -8.60
CA LEU A 80 4.93 -5.75 -8.61
C LEU A 80 5.50 -6.75 -9.59
N GLN A 81 5.64 -6.34 -10.86
CA GLN A 81 6.16 -7.23 -11.90
C GLN A 81 7.57 -7.71 -11.60
N LYS A 82 8.39 -6.88 -10.95
CA LYS A 82 9.73 -7.26 -10.50
C LYS A 82 9.67 -8.28 -9.36
N THR A 83 8.77 -8.08 -8.39
CA THR A 83 8.62 -8.99 -7.24
C THR A 83 8.13 -10.36 -7.69
N GLU A 84 7.07 -10.43 -8.51
CA GLU A 84 6.57 -11.69 -9.07
C GLU A 84 7.63 -12.40 -9.94
N ARG A 85 8.38 -11.66 -10.78
CA ARG A 85 9.49 -12.24 -11.55
C ARG A 85 10.61 -12.78 -10.65
N ASN A 86 10.92 -12.11 -9.55
CA ASN A 86 11.96 -12.57 -8.62
C ASN A 86 11.53 -13.84 -7.89
N GLU A 87 10.25 -13.95 -7.50
CA GLU A 87 9.70 -15.17 -6.91
C GLU A 87 9.71 -16.34 -7.91
N ILE A 88 9.24 -16.13 -9.14
CA ILE A 88 9.29 -17.15 -10.21
C ILE A 88 10.74 -17.50 -10.56
N GLY A 89 11.63 -16.51 -10.60
CA GLY A 89 13.06 -16.69 -10.83
C GLY A 89 13.72 -17.54 -9.75
N ASN A 90 13.38 -17.31 -8.47
CA ASN A 90 13.87 -18.10 -7.35
C ASN A 90 13.32 -19.54 -7.37
N ILE A 91 12.03 -19.72 -7.68
CA ILE A 91 11.42 -21.05 -7.81
C ILE A 91 12.05 -21.84 -8.97
N SER A 92 12.24 -21.21 -10.14
CA SER A 92 12.88 -21.88 -11.29
C SER A 92 14.33 -22.29 -11.00
N LYS A 93 15.07 -21.48 -10.24
CA LYS A 93 16.43 -21.78 -9.81
C LYS A 93 16.51 -22.87 -8.74
N MET A 94 15.45 -23.05 -7.94
CA MET A 94 15.29 -24.17 -7.02
C MET A 94 14.87 -25.47 -7.73
N MET A 95 14.10 -25.39 -8.82
CA MET A 95 13.62 -26.57 -9.55
C MET A 95 14.56 -27.06 -10.67
N LEU A 96 15.49 -26.23 -11.17
CA LEU A 96 16.45 -26.65 -12.19
C LEU A 96 17.71 -27.24 -11.54
N PRO A 97 18.04 -28.52 -11.79
CA PRO A 97 19.29 -29.08 -11.32
C PRO A 97 20.47 -28.35 -11.98
N SER A 98 21.47 -27.97 -11.18
CA SER A 98 22.73 -27.44 -11.69
C SER A 98 23.34 -28.46 -12.65
N ILE A 99 23.38 -28.14 -13.96
CA ILE A 99 23.99 -29.00 -14.97
C ILE A 99 25.49 -29.11 -14.64
N PRO A 100 25.99 -30.31 -14.29
CA PRO A 100 27.39 -30.51 -13.99
C PRO A 100 28.25 -30.08 -15.19
N PRO A 101 29.43 -29.47 -14.97
CA PRO A 101 30.30 -29.01 -16.06
C PRO A 101 30.63 -30.09 -17.09
N ILE A 102 30.64 -31.36 -16.68
CA ILE A 102 30.85 -32.54 -17.53
C ILE A 102 29.79 -32.69 -18.63
N LEU A 103 28.53 -32.30 -18.37
CA LEU A 103 27.45 -32.44 -19.35
C LEU A 103 27.37 -31.26 -20.34
N ARG A 104 28.10 -30.15 -20.11
CA ARG A 104 28.14 -28.99 -21.04
C ARG A 104 28.94 -29.23 -22.32
N LYS A 105 29.70 -30.34 -22.41
CA LYS A 105 30.50 -30.69 -23.61
C LYS A 105 29.76 -31.58 -24.61
N ILE A 106 28.52 -31.99 -24.31
CA ILE A 106 27.74 -32.96 -25.11
C ILE A 106 26.50 -32.32 -25.78
N ILE A 107 26.23 -31.04 -25.48
CA ILE A 107 25.24 -30.19 -26.19
C ILE A 107 26.03 -29.20 -27.04
#